data_AF-A0A966FE86-F1
#
_entry.id   AF-A0A966FE86-F1
#
_cell.length_a   1.000
_cell.length_b   1.000
_cell.length_c   1.000
_cell.angle_alpha   90.00
_cell.angle_beta   90.00
_cell.angle_gamma   90.00
#
_symmetry.space_group_name_H-M   'P 1'
#
loop_
_entity.id
_entity.type
_entity.pdbx_description
1 polymer ?
#
loop_
_entity_poly.entity_id
_entity_poly.type
_entity_poly.pdbx_seq_one_letter_code
_entity_poly.pdbx_strand_id
1 'polypeptide(L)'
;MLNIAFGQSKYYVDSLSENTKRGLRQKVRRGEYPSVAPIGYINDVRNKSIVVDRKKAKIIKAAFEYYATGNARLEDVSNFLAQRGIMSRGEKRIHKTRATFILSNPFYTGLFRYSKELHEGKHEPIIAKKIFDKVQEVLKQRGRPHHKVKNEPQPYCGLLRCGSCGMGITGEYRVKKQKNGNIHDYIYYHCTKKNKSVKCPEPCIRQEELDKQISSLLQKFSLRADWAEKLLEMAEKDKAISAQSVSAFVFESQNQIRAINVKLQRLLDGYLEQDIEREIYREQKTKLLMEKKSLDEKMARIE
;
A
#
# COMPACT_ATOMS: atom_id res chain seq x y z
N MET A 1 -34.86 -43.79 -30.29
CA MET A 1 -35.49 -42.52 -29.82
C MET A 1 -34.80 -41.91 -28.59
N LEU A 2 -34.43 -42.69 -27.56
CA LEU A 2 -33.75 -42.19 -26.35
C LEU A 2 -32.44 -41.41 -26.62
N ASN A 3 -31.57 -41.88 -27.51
CA ASN A 3 -30.31 -41.17 -27.82
C ASN A 3 -30.52 -39.78 -28.44
N ILE A 4 -31.60 -39.60 -29.22
CA ILE A 4 -31.94 -38.31 -29.83
C ILE A 4 -32.45 -37.36 -28.74
N ALA A 5 -33.29 -37.85 -27.82
CA ALA A 5 -33.78 -37.07 -26.67
C ALA A 5 -32.63 -36.65 -25.73
N PHE A 6 -31.66 -37.53 -25.48
CA PHE A 6 -30.46 -37.18 -24.71
C PHE A 6 -29.57 -36.17 -25.44
N GLY A 7 -29.42 -36.30 -26.77
CA GLY A 7 -28.70 -35.32 -27.59
C GLY A 7 -29.34 -33.93 -27.52
N GLN A 8 -30.67 -33.85 -27.66
CA GLN A 8 -31.42 -32.59 -27.55
C GLN A 8 -31.34 -31.98 -26.16
N SER A 9 -31.47 -32.81 -25.11
CA SER A 9 -31.36 -32.35 -23.72
C SER A 9 -29.97 -31.78 -23.42
N LYS A 10 -28.91 -32.46 -23.87
CA LYS A 10 -27.53 -31.98 -23.72
C LYS A 10 -27.30 -30.68 -24.49
N TYR A 11 -27.74 -30.61 -25.74
CA TYR A 11 -27.65 -29.39 -26.56
C TYR A 11 -28.36 -28.20 -25.90
N TYR A 12 -29.55 -28.43 -25.32
CA TYR A 12 -30.27 -27.40 -24.58
C TYR A 12 -29.48 -26.89 -23.37
N VAL A 13 -28.92 -27.80 -22.56
CA VAL A 13 -28.09 -27.43 -21.39
C VAL A 13 -26.82 -26.68 -21.81
N ASP A 14 -26.15 -27.14 -22.87
CA ASP A 14 -24.91 -26.52 -23.38
C ASP A 14 -25.19 -25.12 -23.96
N SER A 15 -26.24 -24.98 -24.77
CA SER A 15 -26.65 -23.68 -25.32
C SER A 15 -27.11 -22.70 -24.22
N LEU A 16 -27.82 -23.15 -23.20
CA LEU A 16 -28.20 -22.32 -22.04
C LEU A 16 -26.96 -21.85 -21.27
N SER A 17 -25.99 -22.74 -21.06
CA SER A 17 -24.70 -22.42 -20.43
C SER A 17 -23.93 -21.38 -21.24
N GLU A 18 -23.88 -21.52 -22.56
CA GLU A 18 -23.20 -20.58 -23.45
C GLU A 18 -23.89 -19.21 -23.48
N ASN A 19 -25.22 -19.18 -23.59
CA ASN A 19 -26.00 -17.95 -23.55
C ASN A 19 -25.82 -17.20 -22.23
N THR A 20 -25.79 -17.91 -21.11
CA THR A 20 -25.52 -17.32 -19.79
C THR A 20 -24.10 -16.74 -19.72
N LYS A 21 -23.08 -17.49 -20.16
CA LYS A 21 -21.69 -17.01 -20.22
C LYS A 21 -21.55 -15.79 -21.11
N ARG A 22 -22.24 -15.75 -22.27
CA ARG A 22 -22.27 -14.61 -23.18
C ARG A 22 -22.86 -13.37 -22.50
N GLY A 23 -23.99 -13.51 -21.82
CA GLY A 23 -24.61 -12.41 -21.06
C GLY A 23 -23.69 -11.86 -19.96
N LEU A 24 -23.04 -12.74 -19.19
CA LEU A 24 -22.09 -12.31 -18.15
C LEU A 24 -20.87 -11.60 -18.74
N ARG A 25 -20.31 -12.10 -19.85
CA ARG A 25 -19.21 -11.43 -20.57
C ARG A 25 -19.61 -10.06 -21.08
N GLN A 26 -20.85 -9.91 -21.56
CA GLN A 26 -21.36 -8.62 -22.02
C GLN A 26 -21.45 -7.59 -20.89
N LYS A 27 -21.90 -8.00 -19.69
CA LYS A 27 -21.87 -7.15 -18.49
C LYS A 27 -20.45 -6.70 -18.15
N VAL A 28 -19.49 -7.62 -18.17
CA VAL A 28 -18.09 -7.32 -17.91
C VAL A 28 -17.51 -6.33 -18.93
N ARG A 29 -17.85 -6.47 -20.22
CA ARG A 29 -17.46 -5.51 -21.27
C ARG A 29 -18.06 -4.13 -21.04
N ARG A 30 -19.26 -4.04 -20.46
CA ARG A 30 -19.89 -2.78 -20.06
C ARG A 30 -19.31 -2.23 -18.75
N GLY A 31 -18.36 -2.91 -18.10
CA GLY A 31 -17.81 -2.51 -16.80
C GLY A 31 -18.76 -2.78 -15.62
N GLU A 32 -19.80 -3.58 -15.82
CA GLU A 32 -20.74 -4.00 -14.79
C GLU A 32 -20.24 -5.29 -14.13
N TYR A 33 -20.21 -5.31 -12.79
CA TYR A 33 -19.78 -6.49 -12.07
C TYR A 33 -20.87 -7.58 -12.12
N PRO A 34 -20.56 -8.80 -12.62
CA PRO A 34 -21.57 -9.83 -12.87
C PRO A 34 -22.01 -10.61 -11.63
N SER A 35 -21.38 -10.38 -10.47
CA SER A 35 -21.61 -11.13 -9.23
C SER A 35 -22.17 -10.23 -8.12
N VAL A 36 -22.39 -10.80 -6.94
CA VAL A 36 -22.88 -10.08 -5.76
C VAL A 36 -21.86 -9.04 -5.32
N ALA A 37 -22.33 -7.81 -5.08
CA ALA A 37 -21.49 -6.72 -4.62
C ALA A 37 -20.71 -7.09 -3.35
N PRO A 38 -19.41 -6.73 -3.27
CA PRO A 38 -18.63 -6.87 -2.05
C PRO A 38 -19.20 -6.06 -0.88
N ILE A 39 -18.76 -6.39 0.34
CA ILE A 39 -19.13 -5.66 1.56
C ILE A 39 -18.79 -4.17 1.38
N GLY A 40 -19.66 -3.26 1.83
CA GLY A 40 -19.50 -1.82 1.60
C GLY A 40 -20.25 -1.27 0.39
N TYR A 41 -20.82 -2.18 -0.40
CA TYR A 41 -21.66 -1.85 -1.55
C TYR A 41 -23.02 -2.54 -1.44
N ILE A 42 -24.02 -1.98 -2.11
CA ILE A 42 -25.38 -2.51 -2.21
C ILE A 42 -25.72 -2.64 -3.69
N ASN A 43 -26.37 -3.75 -4.06
CA ASN A 43 -26.95 -3.92 -5.37
C ASN A 43 -28.28 -3.16 -5.43
N ASP A 44 -28.35 -2.11 -6.24
CA ASP A 44 -29.61 -1.43 -6.52
C ASP A 44 -30.42 -2.25 -7.54
N VAL A 45 -31.56 -2.77 -7.10
CA VAL A 45 -32.45 -3.62 -7.92
C VAL A 45 -33.06 -2.83 -9.08
N ARG A 46 -33.30 -1.53 -8.90
CA ARG A 46 -33.97 -0.68 -9.91
C ARG A 46 -33.04 -0.36 -11.07
N ASN A 47 -31.86 0.16 -10.74
CA ASN A 47 -30.87 0.57 -11.74
C ASN A 47 -29.95 -0.58 -12.19
N LYS A 48 -30.07 -1.77 -11.58
CA LYS A 48 -29.21 -2.93 -11.80
C LYS A 48 -27.72 -2.57 -11.69
N SER A 49 -27.40 -1.62 -10.81
CA SER A 49 -26.08 -1.07 -10.59
C SER A 49 -25.60 -1.31 -9.16
N ILE A 50 -24.31 -1.12 -8.93
CA ILE A 50 -23.69 -1.27 -7.61
C ILE A 50 -23.44 0.12 -7.04
N VAL A 51 -24.05 0.41 -5.91
CA VAL A 51 -23.98 1.71 -5.23
C VAL A 51 -23.25 1.54 -3.90
N VAL A 52 -22.53 2.58 -3.47
CA VAL A 52 -21.79 2.59 -2.19
C VAL A 52 -22.76 2.64 -1.00
N ASP A 53 -22.60 1.73 -0.05
CA ASP A 53 -23.28 1.80 1.25
C ASP A 53 -22.59 2.84 2.13
N ARG A 54 -23.20 4.02 2.29
CA ARG A 54 -22.60 5.14 3.04
C ARG A 54 -22.17 4.78 4.46
N LYS A 55 -22.84 3.83 5.14
CA LYS A 55 -22.48 3.43 6.51
C LYS A 55 -21.31 2.45 6.50
N LYS A 56 -21.44 1.36 5.72
CA LYS A 56 -20.41 0.31 5.68
C LYS A 56 -19.14 0.76 4.97
N ALA A 57 -19.24 1.61 3.95
CA ALA A 57 -18.09 2.12 3.22
C ALA A 57 -17.12 2.92 4.10
N LYS A 58 -17.65 3.74 5.02
CA LYS A 58 -16.81 4.47 5.99
C LYS A 58 -16.01 3.53 6.89
N ILE A 59 -16.64 2.46 7.36
CA ILE A 59 -16.00 1.44 8.20
C ILE A 59 -14.89 0.71 7.43
N ILE A 60 -15.16 0.35 6.18
CA ILE A 60 -14.17 -0.32 5.33
C ILE A 60 -13.00 0.60 5.04
N LYS A 61 -13.25 1.87 4.67
CA LYS A 61 -12.21 2.86 4.45
C LYS A 61 -11.32 2.99 5.70
N ALA A 62 -11.92 3.12 6.88
CA ALA A 62 -11.20 3.16 8.14
C ALA A 62 -10.41 1.87 8.44
N ALA A 63 -10.93 0.69 8.06
CA ALA A 63 -10.22 -0.58 8.23
C ALA A 63 -8.96 -0.66 7.33
N PHE A 64 -9.04 -0.16 6.10
CA PHE A 64 -7.89 -0.09 5.20
C PHE A 64 -6.86 0.93 5.67
N GLU A 65 -7.29 2.10 6.14
CA GLU A 65 -6.39 3.11 6.73
C GLU A 65 -5.71 2.58 8.00
N TYR A 66 -6.46 1.91 8.86
CA TYR A 66 -5.94 1.27 10.07
C TYR A 66 -4.87 0.22 9.74
N TYR A 67 -5.12 -0.64 8.73
CA TYR A 67 -4.13 -1.63 8.32
C TYR A 67 -2.94 -1.02 7.57
N ALA A 68 -3.15 0.06 6.82
CA ALA A 68 -2.09 0.78 6.10
C ALA A 68 -1.03 1.39 7.03
N THR A 69 -1.34 1.59 8.33
CA THR A 69 -0.35 2.02 9.33
C THR A 69 0.78 1.00 9.54
N GLY A 70 0.57 -0.27 9.20
CA GLY A 70 1.57 -1.32 9.36
C GLY A 70 1.67 -1.91 10.76
N ASN A 71 0.93 -1.41 11.76
CA ASN A 71 1.00 -1.89 13.15
C ASN A 71 -0.06 -2.96 13.47
N ALA A 72 -1.20 -2.96 12.78
CA ALA A 72 -2.33 -3.86 13.07
C ALA A 72 -2.15 -5.28 12.49
N ARG A 73 -2.47 -6.33 13.24
CA ARG A 73 -2.58 -7.72 12.73
C ARG A 73 -3.88 -7.92 11.95
N LEU A 74 -3.93 -8.97 11.13
CA LEU A 74 -5.15 -9.34 10.39
C LEU A 74 -6.31 -9.69 11.35
N GLU A 75 -5.99 -10.20 12.54
CA GLU A 75 -6.96 -10.45 13.61
C GLU A 75 -7.49 -9.15 14.21
N ASP A 76 -6.65 -8.13 14.34
CA ASP A 76 -7.07 -6.81 14.83
C ASP A 76 -8.03 -6.15 13.85
N VAL A 77 -7.79 -6.28 12.53
CA VAL A 77 -8.73 -5.82 11.49
C VAL A 77 -10.05 -6.58 11.55
N SER A 78 -10.00 -7.90 11.77
CA SER A 78 -11.21 -8.72 11.96
C SER A 78 -12.03 -8.24 13.16
N ASN A 79 -11.38 -7.99 14.30
CA ASN A 79 -12.02 -7.50 15.50
C ASN A 79 -12.57 -6.07 15.29
N PHE A 80 -11.81 -5.21 14.63
CA PHE A 80 -12.23 -3.84 14.27
C PHE A 80 -13.51 -3.83 13.42
N LEU A 81 -13.60 -4.73 12.43
CA LEU A 81 -14.78 -4.87 11.59
C LEU A 81 -15.98 -5.38 12.39
N ALA A 82 -15.77 -6.38 13.25
CA ALA A 82 -16.82 -6.94 14.09
C ALA A 82 -17.39 -5.91 15.09
N GLN A 83 -16.52 -5.14 15.76
CA GLN A 83 -16.92 -4.07 16.70
C GLN A 83 -17.77 -2.98 16.05
N ARG A 84 -17.57 -2.72 14.75
CA ARG A 84 -18.34 -1.74 13.99
C ARG A 84 -19.55 -2.35 13.27
N GLY A 85 -19.94 -3.58 13.61
CA GLY A 85 -21.14 -4.24 13.09
C GLY A 85 -20.99 -4.88 11.71
N ILE A 86 -19.76 -5.04 11.20
CA ILE A 86 -19.50 -5.82 9.99
C ILE A 86 -19.20 -7.27 10.38
N MET A 87 -20.25 -8.10 10.33
CA MET A 87 -20.20 -9.51 10.71
C MET A 87 -20.50 -10.43 9.53
N SER A 88 -20.12 -11.70 9.67
CA SER A 88 -20.49 -12.75 8.73
C SER A 88 -21.94 -13.20 8.92
N ARG A 89 -22.42 -14.08 8.05
CA ARG A 89 -23.75 -14.69 8.17
C ARG A 89 -23.85 -15.40 9.53
N GLY A 90 -24.93 -15.11 10.28
CA GLY A 90 -25.15 -15.62 11.63
C GLY A 90 -24.37 -14.87 12.72
N GLU A 91 -24.09 -13.58 12.53
CA GLU A 91 -23.49 -12.68 13.55
C GLU A 91 -22.12 -13.13 14.08
N LYS A 92 -21.41 -13.92 13.28
CA LYS A 92 -20.05 -14.36 13.63
C LYS A 92 -19.01 -13.34 13.18
N ARG A 93 -17.95 -13.19 13.97
CA ARG A 93 -16.78 -12.40 13.58
C ARG A 93 -16.21 -12.87 12.24
N ILE A 94 -15.71 -11.93 11.44
CA ILE A 94 -15.09 -12.23 10.15
C ILE A 94 -13.75 -12.94 10.39
N HIS A 95 -13.55 -14.14 9.88
CA HIS A 95 -12.25 -14.82 10.03
C HIS A 95 -11.11 -14.06 9.32
N LYS A 96 -9.87 -14.20 9.81
CA LYS A 96 -8.68 -13.52 9.26
C LYS A 96 -8.54 -13.69 7.74
N THR A 97 -8.81 -14.88 7.20
CA THR A 97 -8.76 -15.17 5.76
C THR A 97 -9.72 -14.29 4.96
N ARG A 98 -10.92 -14.05 5.50
CA ARG A 98 -11.92 -13.20 4.85
C ARG A 98 -11.55 -11.73 4.96
N ALA A 99 -10.92 -11.31 6.06
CA ALA A 99 -10.34 -9.98 6.18
C ALA A 99 -9.21 -9.76 5.16
N THR A 100 -8.31 -10.74 4.98
CA THR A 100 -7.28 -10.71 3.93
C THR A 100 -7.92 -10.60 2.53
N PHE A 101 -8.98 -11.37 2.26
CA PHE A 101 -9.69 -11.29 0.98
C PHE A 101 -10.30 -9.90 0.74
N ILE A 102 -10.88 -9.27 1.76
CA ILE A 102 -11.38 -7.89 1.69
C ILE A 102 -10.23 -6.92 1.36
N LEU A 103 -9.13 -6.98 2.11
CA LEU A 103 -7.98 -6.09 1.96
C LEU A 103 -7.23 -6.24 0.62
N SER A 104 -7.30 -7.43 0.00
CA SER A 104 -6.64 -7.75 -1.28
C SER A 104 -7.56 -7.60 -2.50
N ASN A 105 -8.83 -7.28 -2.32
CA ASN A 105 -9.78 -7.19 -3.42
C ASN A 105 -9.65 -5.84 -4.15
N PRO A 106 -9.27 -5.81 -5.45
CA PRO A 106 -9.16 -4.57 -6.21
C PRO A 106 -10.49 -3.82 -6.38
N PHE A 107 -11.63 -4.47 -6.09
CA PHE A 107 -12.98 -3.89 -6.24
C PHE A 107 -13.10 -2.54 -5.55
N TYR A 108 -12.53 -2.39 -4.35
CA TYR A 108 -12.58 -1.15 -3.58
C TYR A 108 -11.88 0.03 -4.24
N THR A 109 -10.96 -0.24 -5.17
CA THR A 109 -10.31 0.81 -5.95
C THR A 109 -11.14 1.22 -7.16
N GLY A 110 -12.10 0.41 -7.64
CA GLY A 110 -12.82 0.60 -8.92
C GLY A 110 -12.43 -0.39 -10.03
N LEU A 111 -11.56 -1.38 -9.75
CA LEU A 111 -11.19 -2.46 -10.69
C LEU A 111 -11.82 -3.76 -10.20
N PHE A 112 -12.25 -4.66 -11.07
CA PHE A 112 -12.75 -5.96 -10.62
C PHE A 112 -12.09 -7.11 -11.37
N ARG A 113 -12.04 -8.28 -10.73
CA ARG A 113 -11.54 -9.52 -11.33
C ARG A 113 -12.70 -10.36 -11.85
N TYR A 114 -12.61 -10.83 -13.09
CA TYR A 114 -13.52 -11.81 -13.67
C TYR A 114 -12.74 -12.79 -14.54
N SER A 115 -12.97 -14.10 -14.39
CA SER A 115 -12.26 -15.14 -15.16
C SER A 115 -10.73 -15.02 -15.13
N LYS A 116 -10.18 -14.60 -13.97
CA LYS A 116 -8.75 -14.31 -13.72
C LYS A 116 -8.19 -13.07 -14.43
N GLU A 117 -9.04 -12.27 -15.06
CA GLU A 117 -8.66 -11.02 -15.74
C GLU A 117 -9.14 -9.81 -14.95
N LEU A 118 -8.38 -8.72 -15.04
CA LEU A 118 -8.70 -7.44 -14.41
C LEU A 118 -9.45 -6.55 -15.40
N HIS A 119 -10.53 -5.93 -14.96
CA HIS A 119 -11.38 -5.05 -15.75
C HIS A 119 -11.67 -3.76 -14.99
N GLU A 120 -11.89 -2.67 -15.74
CA GLU A 120 -12.35 -1.39 -15.21
C GLU A 120 -13.84 -1.48 -14.88
N GLY A 121 -14.19 -1.13 -13.63
CA GLY A 121 -15.57 -1.10 -13.16
C GLY A 121 -16.17 0.29 -13.28
N LYS A 122 -17.48 0.35 -13.52
CA LYS A 122 -18.27 1.60 -13.51
C LYS A 122 -18.68 2.06 -12.11
N HIS A 123 -18.47 1.22 -11.08
CA HIS A 123 -18.88 1.53 -9.72
C HIS A 123 -17.93 2.54 -9.07
N GLU A 124 -18.45 3.31 -8.12
CA GLU A 124 -17.66 4.28 -7.38
C GLU A 124 -16.62 3.58 -6.47
N PRO A 125 -15.36 4.03 -6.49
CA PRO A 125 -14.34 3.47 -5.61
C PRO A 125 -14.48 4.00 -4.18
N ILE A 126 -14.31 3.13 -3.19
CA ILE A 126 -14.29 3.52 -1.76
C ILE A 126 -12.89 3.96 -1.33
N ILE A 127 -11.85 3.42 -1.97
CA ILE A 127 -10.46 3.49 -1.52
C ILE A 127 -9.57 3.94 -2.65
N ALA A 128 -8.71 4.92 -2.39
CA ALA A 128 -7.66 5.31 -3.31
C ALA A 128 -6.63 4.17 -3.47
N LYS A 129 -6.22 3.91 -4.70
CA LYS A 129 -5.18 2.95 -5.07
C LYS A 129 -3.91 3.16 -4.27
N LYS A 130 -3.51 4.39 -3.93
CA LYS A 130 -2.34 4.63 -3.05
C LYS A 130 -2.46 3.95 -1.68
N ILE A 131 -3.64 3.96 -1.05
CA ILE A 131 -3.88 3.26 0.23
C ILE A 131 -3.90 1.75 -0.01
N PHE A 132 -4.55 1.32 -1.09
CA PHE A 132 -4.61 -0.09 -1.47
C PHE A 132 -3.22 -0.69 -1.70
N ASP A 133 -2.35 0.02 -2.42
CA ASP A 133 -0.98 -0.39 -2.74
C ASP A 133 -0.14 -0.50 -1.46
N LYS A 134 -0.24 0.48 -0.54
CA LYS A 134 0.37 0.40 0.81
C LYS A 134 -0.10 -0.83 1.57
N VAL A 135 -1.40 -1.12 1.55
CA VAL A 135 -1.96 -2.33 2.19
C VAL A 135 -1.39 -3.61 1.56
N GLN A 136 -1.24 -3.66 0.22
CA GLN A 136 -0.62 -4.80 -0.45
C GLN A 136 0.85 -4.96 -0.08
N GLU A 137 1.60 -3.86 0.06
CA GLU A 137 2.98 -3.88 0.52
C GLU A 137 3.09 -4.43 1.94
N VAL A 138 2.25 -3.95 2.87
CA VAL A 138 2.21 -4.45 4.25
C VAL A 138 1.84 -5.94 4.29
N LEU A 139 0.89 -6.39 3.46
CA LEU A 139 0.56 -7.82 3.32
C LEU A 139 1.77 -8.64 2.83
N LYS A 140 2.50 -8.16 1.82
CA LYS A 140 3.69 -8.83 1.28
C LYS A 140 4.84 -8.87 2.30
N GLN A 141 5.09 -7.77 3.00
CA GLN A 141 6.14 -7.69 4.02
C GLN A 141 5.88 -8.68 5.15
N ARG A 142 4.63 -8.77 5.63
CA ARG A 142 4.24 -9.69 6.70
C ARG A 142 4.16 -11.15 6.27
N GLY A 143 4.01 -11.42 4.98
CA GLY A 143 4.09 -12.77 4.41
C GLY A 143 5.51 -13.34 4.39
N ARG A 144 6.55 -12.51 4.57
CA ARG A 144 7.94 -12.95 4.67
C ARG A 144 8.29 -13.30 6.12
N PRO A 145 9.12 -14.34 6.37
CA PRO A 145 9.61 -14.64 7.71
C PRO A 145 10.33 -13.40 8.28
N HIS A 146 9.83 -12.91 9.41
CA HIS A 146 10.28 -11.67 10.00
C HIS A 146 11.65 -11.89 10.64
N HIS A 147 12.70 -11.26 10.11
CA HIS A 147 13.89 -11.00 10.92
C HIS A 147 13.48 -10.08 12.06
N LYS A 148 13.82 -10.43 13.30
CA LYS A 148 13.50 -9.63 14.50
C LYS A 148 13.75 -8.15 14.20
N VAL A 149 12.78 -7.30 14.55
CA VAL A 149 12.90 -5.84 14.46
C VAL A 149 14.24 -5.47 15.08
N LYS A 150 15.16 -4.96 14.26
CA LYS A 150 16.40 -4.37 14.77
C LYS A 150 15.95 -3.28 15.73
N ASN A 151 16.43 -3.33 16.97
CA ASN A 151 16.28 -2.24 17.94
C ASN A 151 16.43 -0.90 17.22
N GLU A 152 15.58 0.08 17.56
CA GLU A 152 15.64 1.41 16.96
C GLU A 152 17.11 1.86 16.86
N PRO A 153 17.57 2.24 15.65
CA PRO A 153 18.96 2.62 15.48
C PRO A 153 19.20 3.87 16.33
N GLN A 154 20.02 3.73 17.36
CA GLN A 154 20.39 4.86 18.20
C GLN A 154 21.12 5.91 17.37
N PRO A 155 20.91 7.21 17.63
CA PRO A 155 21.36 8.33 16.77
C PRO A 155 22.82 8.27 16.31
N TYR A 156 23.74 7.82 17.18
CA TYR A 156 25.18 7.83 16.90
C TYR A 156 25.77 6.48 16.49
N CYS A 157 24.96 5.42 16.47
CA CYS A 157 25.41 4.09 16.07
C CYS A 157 25.77 4.07 14.58
N GLY A 158 27.05 3.85 14.27
CA GLY A 158 27.60 3.80 12.91
C GLY A 158 28.29 5.09 12.45
N LEU A 159 28.03 6.22 13.11
CA LEU A 159 28.71 7.49 12.84
C LEU A 159 30.00 7.61 13.65
N LEU A 160 29.99 7.16 14.91
CA LEU A 160 31.13 7.31 15.81
C LEU A 160 31.97 6.04 15.87
N ARG A 161 33.29 6.23 15.85
CA ARG A 161 34.30 5.20 16.10
C ARG A 161 35.15 5.61 17.29
N CYS A 162 35.53 4.62 18.07
CA CYS A 162 36.42 4.81 19.20
C CYS A 162 37.83 5.17 18.71
N GLY A 163 38.42 6.22 19.28
CA GLY A 163 39.76 6.69 18.90
C GLY A 163 40.87 5.71 19.30
N SER A 164 40.70 5.01 20.42
CA SER A 164 41.70 4.05 20.92
C SER A 164 41.61 2.69 20.24
N CYS A 165 40.38 2.20 20.05
CA CYS A 165 40.08 0.81 19.64
C CYS A 165 39.74 0.70 18.14
N GLY A 166 39.41 1.82 17.47
CA GLY A 166 38.95 1.86 16.07
C GLY A 166 37.58 1.22 15.82
N MET A 167 36.97 0.60 16.84
CA MET A 167 35.70 -0.11 16.73
C MET A 167 34.52 0.85 16.82
N GLY A 168 33.36 0.41 16.30
CA GLY A 168 32.12 1.16 16.38
C GLY A 168 31.64 1.36 17.82
N ILE A 169 31.09 2.54 18.08
CA ILE A 169 30.42 2.88 19.33
C ILE A 169 28.95 2.43 19.23
N THR A 170 28.46 1.79 20.28
CA THR A 170 27.05 1.36 20.42
C THR A 170 26.44 1.97 21.67
N GLY A 171 25.14 2.25 21.64
CA GLY A 171 24.41 2.73 22.81
C GLY A 171 23.71 1.60 23.57
N GLU A 172 23.56 1.77 24.86
CA GLU A 172 22.83 0.90 25.78
C GLU A 172 21.75 1.73 26.49
N TYR A 173 20.52 1.22 26.51
CA TYR A 173 19.41 1.84 27.23
C TYR A 173 19.34 1.26 28.65
N ARG A 174 19.38 2.12 29.67
CA ARG A 174 19.28 1.74 31.08
C ARG A 174 18.18 2.50 31.78
N VAL A 175 17.18 1.77 32.24
CA VAL A 175 16.10 2.29 33.10
C VAL A 175 16.51 2.12 34.56
N LYS A 176 16.60 3.22 35.30
CA LYS A 176 16.83 3.20 36.75
C LYS A 176 15.53 3.53 37.48
N LYS A 177 15.02 2.56 38.25
CA LYS A 177 13.88 2.74 39.15
C LYS A 177 14.38 3.03 40.55
N GLN A 178 14.02 4.19 41.10
CA GLN A 178 14.32 4.57 42.47
C GLN A 178 13.30 3.94 43.43
N LYS A 179 13.69 3.73 44.70
CA LYS A 179 12.79 3.20 45.74
C LYS A 179 11.55 4.07 45.98
N ASN A 180 11.60 5.35 45.59
CA ASN A 180 10.51 6.32 45.73
C ASN A 180 9.51 6.27 44.55
N GLY A 181 9.64 5.31 43.63
CA GLY A 181 8.76 5.15 42.47
C GLY A 181 9.18 5.93 41.22
N ASN A 182 10.16 6.84 41.31
CA ASN A 182 10.67 7.58 40.15
C ASN A 182 11.45 6.68 39.20
N ILE A 183 11.16 6.81 37.90
CA ILE A 183 11.80 6.09 36.80
C ILE A 183 12.62 7.10 36.00
N HIS A 184 13.93 6.88 35.89
CA HIS A 184 14.83 7.67 35.07
C HIS A 184 15.45 6.82 33.98
N ASP A 185 15.37 7.31 32.76
CA ASP A 185 15.86 6.63 31.56
C ASP A 185 17.18 7.27 31.12
N TYR A 186 18.23 6.46 30.97
CA TYR A 186 19.55 6.91 30.55
C TYR A 186 20.05 6.12 29.35
N ILE A 187 20.60 6.82 28.37
CA ILE A 187 21.27 6.24 27.21
C ILE A 187 22.78 6.45 27.36
N TYR A 188 23.54 5.35 27.32
CA TYR A 188 24.99 5.35 27.45
C TYR A 188 25.63 4.84 26.16
N TYR A 189 26.66 5.53 25.66
CA TYR A 189 27.43 5.10 24.51
C TYR A 189 28.79 4.51 24.94
N HIS A 190 29.18 3.39 24.34
CA HIS A 190 30.42 2.67 24.66
C HIS A 190 31.06 1.99 23.43
N CYS A 191 32.40 1.81 23.41
CA CYS A 191 33.10 0.97 22.40
C CYS A 191 32.56 -0.46 22.54
N THR A 192 32.19 -1.08 21.41
CA THR A 192 31.68 -2.47 21.35
C THR A 192 32.64 -3.51 21.90
N LYS A 193 33.95 -3.19 22.02
CA LYS A 193 35.01 -4.10 22.49
C LYS A 193 34.99 -5.47 21.79
N LYS A 194 34.57 -5.49 20.51
CA LYS A 194 34.35 -6.71 19.74
C LYS A 194 35.66 -7.46 19.46
N ASN A 195 36.77 -6.73 19.32
CA ASN A 195 38.09 -7.32 19.18
C ASN A 195 38.72 -7.56 20.56
N LYS A 196 38.90 -8.83 20.94
CA LYS A 196 39.50 -9.22 22.24
C LYS A 196 41.00 -8.96 22.31
N SER A 197 41.66 -8.71 21.18
CA SER A 197 43.11 -8.46 21.12
C SER A 197 43.50 -7.05 21.57
N VAL A 198 42.58 -6.09 21.56
CA VAL A 198 42.83 -4.70 21.97
C VAL A 198 42.01 -4.38 23.22
N LYS A 199 42.68 -4.19 24.36
CA LYS A 199 42.02 -3.72 25.59
C LYS A 199 41.73 -2.23 25.46
N CYS A 200 40.47 -1.89 25.20
CA CYS A 200 40.03 -0.50 25.14
C CYS A 200 39.79 0.07 26.56
N PRO A 201 40.51 1.12 26.98
CA PRO A 201 40.37 1.75 28.29
C PRO A 201 39.25 2.81 28.34
N GLU A 202 38.62 3.14 27.22
CA GLU A 202 37.66 4.25 27.15
C GLU A 202 36.41 3.98 28.03
N PRO A 203 35.98 4.99 28.83
CA PRO A 203 34.80 4.90 29.68
C PRO A 203 33.50 5.02 28.86
N CYS A 204 32.39 4.63 29.48
CA CYS A 204 31.06 4.83 28.91
C CYS A 204 30.63 6.29 29.14
N ILE A 205 30.11 6.95 28.10
CA ILE A 205 29.70 8.36 28.14
C ILE A 205 28.16 8.45 28.06
N ARG A 206 27.55 9.40 28.76
CA ARG A 206 26.11 9.66 28.69
C ARG A 206 25.75 10.41 27.41
N GLN A 207 24.58 10.14 26.84
CA GLN A 207 24.12 10.83 25.64
C GLN A 207 24.15 12.36 25.79
N GLU A 208 23.64 12.92 26.89
CA GLU A 208 23.60 14.37 27.09
C GLU A 208 24.98 15.06 27.01
N GLU A 209 26.03 14.40 27.48
CA GLU A 209 27.40 14.93 27.42
C GLU A 209 27.95 14.84 25.99
N LEU A 210 27.67 13.73 25.31
CA LEU A 210 28.06 13.51 23.93
C LEU A 210 27.35 14.52 23.00
N ASP A 211 26.06 14.77 23.22
CA ASP A 211 25.25 15.74 22.48
C ASP A 211 25.83 17.15 22.61
N LYS A 212 26.26 17.54 23.82
CA LYS A 212 26.94 18.84 24.06
C LYS A 212 28.25 18.95 23.28
N GLN A 213 29.08 17.90 23.30
CA GLN A 213 30.34 17.88 22.57
C GLN A 213 30.10 17.98 21.05
N ILE A 214 29.18 17.18 20.51
CA ILE A 214 28.83 17.20 19.08
C ILE A 214 28.21 18.54 18.69
N SER A 215 27.30 19.09 19.50
CA SER A 215 26.67 20.40 19.23
C SER A 215 27.71 21.52 19.18
N SER A 216 28.70 21.50 20.08
CA SER A 216 29.79 22.48 20.07
C SER A 216 30.65 22.41 18.81
N LEU A 217 30.84 21.21 18.25
CA LEU A 217 31.55 21.02 16.98
C LEU A 217 30.70 21.48 15.80
N LEU A 218 29.41 21.13 15.78
CA LEU A 218 28.48 21.51 14.72
C LEU A 218 28.24 23.03 14.67
N GLN A 219 28.24 23.72 15.81
CA GLN A 219 28.10 25.18 15.87
C GLN A 219 29.21 25.90 15.09
N LYS A 220 30.43 25.35 15.03
CA LYS A 220 31.53 25.92 14.22
C LYS A 220 31.25 25.91 12.72
N PHE A 221 30.39 24.99 12.27
CA PHE A 221 29.97 24.85 10.88
C PHE A 221 28.55 25.36 10.65
N SER A 222 27.97 26.08 11.62
CA SER A 222 26.64 26.64 11.47
C SER A 222 26.63 27.71 10.37
N LEU A 223 25.62 27.64 9.49
CA LEU A 223 25.40 28.66 8.47
C LEU A 223 25.14 30.01 9.14
N ARG A 224 25.74 31.07 8.59
CA ARG A 224 25.43 32.45 8.99
C ARG A 224 23.95 32.74 8.77
N ALA A 225 23.35 33.47 9.72
CA ALA A 225 21.96 33.90 9.64
C ALA A 225 21.66 34.66 8.33
N ASP A 226 22.61 35.44 7.81
CA ASP A 226 22.50 36.20 6.56
C ASP A 226 22.24 35.32 5.32
N TRP A 227 22.61 34.04 5.36
CA TRP A 227 22.35 33.08 4.28
C TRP A 227 20.99 32.40 4.43
N ALA A 228 20.43 32.38 5.64
CA ALA A 228 19.15 31.76 5.92
C ALA A 228 18.01 32.48 5.20
N GLU A 229 17.99 33.81 5.21
CA GLU A 229 16.96 34.60 4.51
C GLU A 229 17.01 34.37 2.99
N LYS A 230 18.21 34.39 2.38
CA LYS A 230 18.36 34.10 0.94
C LYS A 230 17.95 32.68 0.57
N LEU A 231 18.26 31.69 1.41
CA LEU A 231 17.86 30.30 1.17
C LEU A 231 16.35 30.10 1.33
N LEU A 232 15.72 30.80 2.28
CA LEU A 232 14.27 30.81 2.43
C LEU A 232 13.60 31.45 1.21
N GLU A 233 14.13 32.58 0.73
CA GLU A 233 13.60 33.26 -0.46
C GLU A 233 13.77 32.39 -1.73
N MET A 234 14.89 31.67 -1.87
CA MET A 234 15.08 30.68 -2.94
C MET A 234 14.08 29.52 -2.82
N ALA A 235 13.85 29.01 -1.60
CA ALA A 235 12.87 27.94 -1.36
C ALA A 235 11.43 28.39 -1.67
N GLU A 236 11.08 29.65 -1.40
CA GLU A 236 9.78 30.23 -1.78
C GLU A 236 9.63 30.40 -3.29
N LYS A 237 10.69 30.82 -3.99
CA LYS A 237 10.71 30.90 -5.46
C LYS A 237 10.56 29.51 -6.09
N ASP A 238 11.26 28.50 -5.57
CA ASP A 238 11.12 27.11 -6.00
C ASP A 238 9.70 26.57 -5.77
N LYS A 239 9.08 26.95 -4.64
CA LYS A 239 7.69 26.62 -4.34
C LYS A 239 6.71 27.25 -5.34
N ALA A 240 6.93 28.50 -5.75
CA ALA A 240 6.10 29.19 -6.74
C ALA A 240 6.25 28.58 -8.15
N ILE A 241 7.47 28.24 -8.57
CA ILE A 241 7.74 27.55 -9.84
C ILE A 241 7.09 26.16 -9.83
N SER A 242 7.15 25.45 -8.70
CA SER A 242 6.50 24.15 -8.54
C SER A 242 4.96 24.23 -8.56
N ALA A 243 4.35 25.40 -8.37
CA ALA A 243 2.91 25.58 -8.56
C ALA A 243 2.56 25.69 -10.05
N GLN A 244 3.42 26.31 -10.85
CA GLN A 244 3.25 26.43 -12.31
C GLN A 244 3.50 25.09 -13.04
N SER A 245 4.35 24.22 -12.48
CA SER A 245 4.58 22.87 -12.99
C SER A 245 3.40 21.92 -12.80
N VAL A 246 2.41 22.30 -11.99
CA VAL A 246 1.21 21.47 -11.74
C VAL A 246 0.39 21.28 -13.02
N SER A 247 0.18 22.33 -13.80
CA SER A 247 -0.54 22.24 -15.08
C SER A 247 0.23 21.43 -16.12
N ALA A 248 1.56 21.59 -16.17
CA ALA A 248 2.45 20.78 -16.99
C ALA A 248 2.41 19.30 -16.59
N PHE A 249 2.36 19.01 -15.28
CA PHE A 249 2.27 17.65 -14.75
C PHE A 249 0.94 16.97 -15.08
N VAL A 250 -0.18 17.70 -15.03
CA VAL A 250 -1.49 17.18 -15.46
C VAL A 250 -1.46 16.86 -16.96
N PHE A 251 -0.92 17.76 -17.79
CA PHE A 251 -0.78 17.53 -19.22
C PHE A 251 0.12 16.32 -19.55
N GLU A 252 1.26 16.19 -18.85
CA GLU A 252 2.16 15.05 -19.00
C GLU A 252 1.48 13.74 -18.60
N SER A 253 0.77 13.72 -17.46
CA SER A 253 0.02 12.55 -16.99
C SER A 253 -1.08 12.13 -17.99
N GLN A 254 -1.79 13.09 -18.59
CA GLN A 254 -2.76 12.82 -19.64
C GLN A 254 -2.12 12.19 -20.88
N ASN A 255 -0.95 12.69 -21.31
CA ASN A 255 -0.22 12.11 -22.44
C ASN A 255 0.26 10.69 -22.14
N GLN A 256 0.72 10.43 -20.91
CA GLN A 256 1.08 9.08 -20.47
C GLN A 256 -0.13 8.13 -20.51
N ILE A 257 -1.32 8.58 -20.06
CA ILE A 257 -2.56 7.79 -20.15
C ILE A 257 -2.91 7.48 -21.62
N ARG A 258 -2.81 8.46 -22.52
CA ARG A 258 -3.03 8.22 -23.96
C ARG A 258 -2.05 7.20 -24.51
N ALA A 259 -0.76 7.31 -24.16
CA ALA A 259 0.26 6.35 -24.59
C ALA A 259 -0.02 4.92 -24.07
N ILE A 260 -0.50 4.78 -22.83
CA ILE A 260 -0.91 3.49 -22.27
C ILE A 260 -2.11 2.92 -23.04
N ASN A 261 -3.10 3.75 -23.40
CA ASN A 261 -4.23 3.28 -24.20
C ASN A 261 -3.80 2.77 -25.59
N VAL A 262 -2.84 3.44 -26.25
CA VAL A 262 -2.27 2.95 -27.52
C VAL A 262 -1.53 1.63 -27.31
N LYS A 263 -0.76 1.48 -26.22
CA LYS A 263 -0.10 0.20 -25.88
C LYS A 263 -1.11 -0.91 -25.64
N LEU A 264 -2.23 -0.62 -24.96
CA LEU A 264 -3.31 -1.59 -24.75
C LEU A 264 -3.97 -2.04 -26.05
N GLN A 265 -4.13 -1.13 -27.02
CA GLN A 265 -4.62 -1.46 -28.37
C GLN A 265 -3.62 -2.36 -29.11
N ARG A 266 -2.35 -1.98 -29.19
CA ARG A 266 -1.31 -2.80 -29.83
C ARG A 266 -1.15 -4.18 -29.21
N LEU A 267 -1.25 -4.26 -27.88
CA LEU A 267 -1.21 -5.53 -27.14
C LEU A 267 -2.43 -6.42 -27.45
N LEU A 268 -3.58 -5.81 -27.78
CA LEU A 268 -4.75 -6.53 -28.25
C LEU A 268 -4.55 -7.01 -29.69
N ASP A 269 -4.00 -6.17 -30.58
CA ASP A 269 -3.74 -6.51 -31.97
C ASP A 269 -2.76 -7.69 -32.09
N GLY A 270 -1.62 -7.64 -31.38
CA GLY A 270 -0.66 -8.74 -31.36
C GLY A 270 -1.19 -10.03 -30.71
N TYR A 271 -2.19 -9.94 -29.83
CA TYR A 271 -2.88 -11.13 -29.33
C TYR A 271 -3.85 -11.72 -30.37
N LEU A 272 -4.50 -10.88 -31.18
CA LEU A 272 -5.37 -11.32 -32.26
C LEU A 272 -4.57 -11.98 -33.41
N GLU A 273 -3.36 -11.48 -33.67
CA GLU A 273 -2.39 -12.05 -34.62
C GLU A 273 -1.76 -13.37 -34.11
N GLN A 274 -2.05 -13.76 -32.87
CA GLN A 274 -1.56 -14.97 -32.19
C GLN A 274 -0.06 -14.96 -31.84
N ASP A 275 0.60 -13.80 -31.91
CA ASP A 275 2.01 -13.65 -31.55
C ASP A 275 2.26 -13.72 -30.04
N ILE A 276 1.22 -13.55 -29.22
CA ILE A 276 1.31 -13.46 -27.77
C ILE A 276 0.48 -14.56 -27.12
N GLU A 277 1.09 -15.30 -26.20
CA GLU A 277 0.37 -16.26 -25.37
C GLU A 277 -0.64 -15.57 -24.45
N ARG A 278 -1.76 -16.26 -24.20
CA ARG A 278 -2.86 -15.74 -23.38
C ARG A 278 -2.43 -15.33 -21.97
N GLU A 279 -1.47 -16.03 -21.36
CA GLU A 279 -1.00 -15.73 -20.01
C GLU A 279 -0.20 -14.42 -19.98
N ILE A 280 0.72 -14.25 -20.93
CA ILE A 280 1.53 -13.04 -21.08
C ILE A 280 0.63 -11.81 -21.35
N TYR A 281 -0.36 -11.95 -22.24
CA TYR A 281 -1.35 -10.89 -22.51
C TYR A 281 -2.04 -10.43 -21.23
N ARG A 282 -2.50 -11.39 -20.40
CA ARG A 282 -3.23 -11.09 -19.16
C ARG A 282 -2.36 -10.35 -18.17
N GLU A 283 -1.13 -10.80 -17.97
CA GLU A 283 -0.20 -10.15 -17.05
C GLU A 283 0.12 -8.73 -17.48
N GLN A 284 0.50 -8.53 -18.75
CA GLN A 284 0.84 -7.20 -19.27
C GLN A 284 -0.35 -6.25 -19.26
N LYS A 285 -1.55 -6.74 -19.64
CA LYS A 285 -2.79 -5.98 -19.50
C LYS A 285 -3.05 -5.56 -18.06
N THR A 286 -2.83 -6.44 -17.09
CA THR A 286 -3.03 -6.08 -15.67
C THR A 286 -2.06 -5.00 -15.21
N LYS A 287 -0.80 -5.05 -15.65
CA LYS A 287 0.22 -4.02 -15.35
C LYS A 287 -0.18 -2.66 -15.91
N LEU A 288 -0.53 -2.60 -17.19
CA LEU A 288 -0.94 -1.36 -17.87
C LEU A 288 -2.21 -0.76 -17.26
N LEU A 289 -3.22 -1.57 -16.93
CA LEU A 289 -4.44 -1.09 -16.27
C LEU A 289 -4.18 -0.58 -14.86
N MET A 290 -3.26 -1.22 -14.11
CA MET A 290 -2.84 -0.69 -12.82
C MET A 290 -2.14 0.66 -13.01
N GLU A 291 -1.16 0.78 -13.91
CA GLU A 291 -0.44 2.02 -14.18
C GLU A 291 -1.37 3.18 -14.56
N LYS A 292 -2.28 2.94 -15.51
CA LYS A 292 -3.30 3.91 -15.92
C LYS A 292 -4.07 4.45 -14.72
N LYS A 293 -4.57 3.55 -13.87
CA LYS A 293 -5.34 3.95 -12.69
C LYS A 293 -4.53 4.76 -11.67
N SER A 294 -3.25 4.46 -11.49
CA SER A 294 -2.40 5.29 -10.62
C SER A 294 -2.17 6.68 -11.18
N LEU A 295 -2.14 6.85 -12.51
CA LEU A 295 -2.05 8.16 -13.14
C LEU A 295 -3.37 8.91 -13.01
N ASP A 296 -4.51 8.26 -13.26
CA ASP A 296 -5.84 8.85 -13.09
C ASP A 296 -6.02 9.41 -11.66
N GLU A 297 -5.62 8.66 -10.63
CA GLU A 297 -5.67 9.13 -9.24
C GLU A 297 -4.65 10.23 -8.90
N LYS A 298 -3.53 10.30 -9.62
CA LYS A 298 -2.58 11.40 -9.44
C LYS A 298 -3.16 12.69 -10.00
N MET A 299 -3.84 12.63 -11.14
CA MET A 299 -4.53 13.78 -11.73
C MET A 299 -5.67 14.26 -10.83
N ALA A 300 -6.55 13.35 -10.38
CA ALA A 300 -7.71 13.68 -9.54
C ALA A 300 -7.37 14.20 -8.12
N ARG A 301 -6.09 14.20 -7.72
CA ARG A 301 -5.64 14.80 -6.45
C ARG A 301 -5.11 16.22 -6.61
N ILE A 302 -4.74 16.54 -7.85
CA ILE A 302 -4.10 17.79 -8.22
C ILE A 302 -5.17 18.80 -8.67
N GLU A 303 -6.21 18.30 -9.34
CA GLU A 303 -7.50 18.98 -9.52
C GLU A 303 -8.23 19.16 -8.18
#